data_AF-A0A7W0LPN4-F1
#
_entry.id   AF-A0A7W0LPN4-F1
#
_cell.length_a   1.000
_cell.length_b   1.000
_cell.length_c   1.000
_cell.angle_alpha   90.00
_cell.angle_beta   90.00
_cell.angle_gamma   90.00
#
_symmetry.space_group_name_H-M   'P 1'
#
loop_
_entity.id
_entity.type
_entity.pdbx_description
1 polymer ?
#
loop_
_entity_poly.entity_id
_entity_poly.type
_entity_poly.pdbx_seq_one_letter_code
_entity_poly.pdbx_strand_id
1 'polypeptide(L)'
;MPADHTPMVLGVDVGGTKVAVAALEGGRIGAQLEHPTDLSSSESLLDGIEAAFEEIVEVAGRPAAVGAGIPSQIDFASGRVLSSVNIPLEGVPLREELAGRLGVPVVVDNDANCAALAEAHELPGSNIVMLTLGTGVGGGVVVGDRIFRGSSGLGAELGHLVIDENGPPCPGSCPNRGCLEAFCSGTALERDAAQLAEDRPDTALGQVLLERGKVRGRDVVGAAEEGDPHALDLFDRLGRQLGVGIASLVNIFEPEHVVVGGGLGSAAGHFLERARREAAIRALPALWERAGVSRAAKGVDAGVIGAGLLALQEFDPTRDTPAPTRGEAR
;
A
#
# COMPACT_ATOMS: atom_id res chain seq x y z
N MET A 1 -11.65 -12.62 -33.03
CA MET A 1 -11.46 -13.48 -31.85
C MET A 1 -12.72 -13.33 -31.02
N PRO A 2 -13.33 -14.41 -30.51
CA PRO A 2 -14.54 -14.28 -29.71
C PRO A 2 -14.20 -13.46 -28.46
N ALA A 3 -15.16 -12.68 -27.94
CA ALA A 3 -14.95 -11.77 -26.82
C ALA A 3 -14.22 -12.50 -25.67
N ASP A 4 -12.96 -12.12 -25.45
CA ASP A 4 -12.09 -12.67 -24.41
C ASP A 4 -12.79 -12.51 -23.07
N HIS A 5 -13.35 -13.59 -22.53
CA HIS A 5 -13.80 -13.61 -21.14
C HIS A 5 -12.54 -13.57 -20.29
N THR A 6 -12.21 -12.38 -19.78
CA THR A 6 -11.19 -12.25 -18.75
C THR A 6 -11.64 -13.13 -17.57
N PRO A 7 -10.82 -14.09 -17.12
CA PRO A 7 -11.23 -14.99 -16.05
C PRO A 7 -11.52 -14.21 -14.78
N MET A 8 -12.48 -14.68 -13.98
CA MET A 8 -12.72 -14.15 -12.65
C MET A 8 -11.56 -14.55 -11.72
N VAL A 9 -11.06 -13.59 -10.96
CA VAL A 9 -10.02 -13.79 -9.94
C VAL A 9 -10.48 -13.24 -8.60
N LEU A 10 -9.84 -13.67 -7.51
CA LEU A 10 -10.00 -12.99 -6.22
C LEU A 10 -8.76 -12.19 -5.87
N GLY A 11 -8.99 -10.99 -5.34
CA GLY A 11 -7.98 -10.24 -4.59
C GLY A 11 -8.22 -10.41 -3.11
N VAL A 12 -7.13 -10.56 -2.34
CA VAL A 12 -7.12 -10.59 -0.88
C VAL A 12 -6.18 -9.48 -0.41
N ASP A 13 -6.66 -8.61 0.47
CA ASP A 13 -5.87 -7.57 1.13
C ASP A 13 -5.86 -7.83 2.64
N VAL A 14 -4.69 -8.15 3.18
CA VAL A 14 -4.53 -8.54 4.59
C VAL A 14 -4.00 -7.36 5.38
N GLY A 15 -4.87 -6.66 6.10
CA GLY A 15 -4.46 -5.64 7.07
C GLY A 15 -4.29 -6.20 8.48
N GLY A 16 -3.68 -5.41 9.38
CA GLY A 16 -3.57 -5.77 10.80
C GLY A 16 -4.89 -5.79 11.57
N THR A 17 -5.98 -5.27 10.98
CA THR A 17 -7.31 -5.21 11.62
C THR A 17 -8.40 -5.91 10.83
N LYS A 18 -8.27 -5.96 9.50
CA LYS A 18 -9.25 -6.60 8.62
C LYS A 18 -8.57 -7.33 7.47
N VAL A 19 -9.20 -8.40 6.99
CA VAL A 19 -8.95 -9.05 5.71
C VAL A 19 -10.08 -8.69 4.78
N ALA A 20 -9.76 -8.06 3.65
CA ALA A 20 -10.73 -7.77 2.59
C ALA A 20 -10.55 -8.78 1.44
N VAL A 21 -11.64 -9.33 0.93
CA VAL A 21 -11.64 -10.23 -0.22
C VAL A 21 -12.63 -9.70 -1.24
N ALA A 22 -12.20 -9.62 -2.50
CA ALA A 22 -13.07 -9.19 -3.59
C ALA A 22 -12.95 -10.13 -4.79
N ALA A 23 -14.06 -10.40 -5.46
CA ALA A 23 -14.10 -11.05 -6.75
C ALA A 23 -14.04 -10.02 -7.87
N LEU A 24 -13.13 -10.22 -8.82
CA LEU A 24 -12.86 -9.28 -9.90
C LEU A 24 -12.98 -9.90 -11.27
N GLU A 25 -13.58 -9.15 -12.19
CA GLU A 25 -13.59 -9.41 -13.62
C GLU A 25 -13.00 -8.20 -14.35
N GLY A 26 -11.87 -8.37 -15.02
CA GLY A 26 -11.19 -7.27 -15.74
C GLY A 26 -10.85 -6.08 -14.84
N GLY A 27 -10.44 -6.33 -13.59
CA GLY A 27 -10.08 -5.28 -12.62
C GLY A 27 -11.27 -4.59 -11.94
N ARG A 28 -12.51 -5.03 -12.19
CA ARG A 28 -13.72 -4.47 -11.58
C ARG A 28 -14.27 -5.41 -10.50
N ILE A 29 -14.56 -4.86 -9.33
CA ILE A 29 -15.17 -5.61 -8.22
C ILE A 29 -16.60 -6.00 -8.57
N GLY A 30 -16.91 -7.29 -8.54
CA GLY A 30 -18.26 -7.85 -8.66
C GLY A 30 -18.90 -8.17 -7.31
N ALA A 31 -18.10 -8.66 -6.36
CA ALA A 31 -18.50 -8.93 -4.98
C ALA A 31 -17.32 -8.64 -4.05
N GLN A 32 -17.60 -8.25 -2.81
CA GLN A 32 -16.57 -7.95 -1.80
C GLN A 32 -17.11 -8.21 -0.40
N LEU A 33 -16.24 -8.69 0.49
CA LEU A 33 -16.51 -8.86 1.90
C LEU A 33 -15.28 -8.51 2.74
N GLU A 34 -15.49 -8.25 4.03
CA GLU A 34 -14.43 -7.95 4.99
C GLU A 34 -14.64 -8.75 6.27
N HIS A 35 -13.56 -9.33 6.80
CA HIS A 35 -13.53 -10.03 8.08
C HIS A 35 -12.51 -9.37 9.02
N PRO A 36 -12.72 -9.41 10.35
CA PRO A 36 -11.68 -9.03 11.30
C PRO A 36 -10.44 -9.93 11.16
N THR A 37 -9.25 -9.34 11.28
CA THR A 37 -8.00 -10.11 11.27
C THR A 37 -7.73 -10.74 12.64
N ASP A 38 -7.54 -12.07 12.68
CA ASP A 38 -7.01 -12.76 13.86
C ASP A 38 -5.48 -12.89 13.75
N LEU A 39 -4.77 -12.16 14.61
CA LEU A 39 -3.30 -12.13 14.66
C LEU A 39 -2.72 -13.01 15.78
N SER A 40 -3.53 -13.89 16.40
CA SER A 40 -3.07 -14.75 17.51
C SER A 40 -2.05 -15.80 17.06
N SER A 41 -2.11 -16.23 15.81
CA SER A 41 -1.13 -17.13 15.19
C SER A 41 -1.17 -17.05 13.67
N SER A 42 -0.16 -17.60 12.99
CA SER A 42 -0.16 -17.76 11.52
C SER A 42 -1.37 -18.57 11.06
N GLU A 43 -1.66 -19.68 11.75
CA GLU A 43 -2.78 -20.58 11.44
C GLU A 43 -4.12 -19.86 11.54
N SER A 44 -4.35 -19.12 12.63
CA SER A 44 -5.61 -18.37 12.83
C SER A 44 -5.84 -17.33 11.73
N LEU A 45 -4.77 -16.69 11.25
CA LEU A 45 -4.86 -15.76 10.13
C LEU A 45 -5.19 -16.48 8.82
N LEU A 46 -4.53 -17.60 8.55
CA LEU A 46 -4.78 -18.41 7.34
C LEU A 46 -6.20 -18.98 7.34
N ASP A 47 -6.69 -19.47 8.48
CA ASP A 47 -8.07 -19.93 8.66
C ASP A 47 -9.07 -18.80 8.39
N GLY A 48 -8.77 -17.57 8.83
CA GLY A 48 -9.59 -16.39 8.54
C GLY A 48 -9.64 -16.04 7.04
N ILE A 49 -8.51 -16.14 6.34
CA ILE A 49 -8.45 -15.95 4.89
C ILE A 49 -9.24 -17.03 4.15
N GLU A 50 -9.11 -18.29 4.58
CA GLU A 50 -9.84 -19.44 4.01
C GLU A 50 -11.36 -19.31 4.20
N ALA A 51 -11.80 -18.90 5.40
CA ALA A 51 -13.22 -18.63 5.66
C ALA A 51 -13.79 -17.52 4.77
N ALA A 52 -13.05 -16.41 4.63
CA ALA A 52 -13.43 -15.30 3.75
C ALA A 52 -13.45 -15.70 2.26
N PHE A 53 -12.55 -16.59 1.85
CA PHE A 53 -12.53 -17.18 0.51
C PHE A 53 -13.75 -18.05 0.24
N GLU A 54 -14.10 -18.97 1.14
CA GLU A 54 -15.25 -19.86 0.94
C GLU A 54 -16.55 -19.06 0.87
N GLU A 55 -16.72 -18.05 1.73
CA GLU A 55 -17.90 -17.17 1.72
C GLU A 55 -18.04 -16.40 0.39
N ILE A 56 -16.94 -15.84 -0.15
CA ILE A 56 -17.05 -15.12 -1.43
C ILE A 56 -17.27 -16.06 -2.61
N VAL A 57 -16.76 -17.30 -2.55
CA VAL A 57 -16.97 -18.32 -3.58
C VAL A 57 -18.43 -18.76 -3.65
N GLU A 58 -19.15 -18.82 -2.51
CA GLU A 58 -20.60 -19.07 -2.51
C GLU A 58 -21.39 -17.99 -3.28
N VAL A 59 -20.90 -16.75 -3.28
CA VAL A 59 -21.54 -15.60 -3.93
C VAL A 59 -21.14 -15.44 -5.39
N ALA A 60 -19.84 -15.51 -5.68
CA ALA A 60 -19.25 -15.15 -6.98
C ALA A 60 -18.83 -16.37 -7.82
N GLY A 61 -18.86 -17.58 -7.26
CA GLY A 61 -18.32 -18.79 -7.87
C GLY A 61 -16.81 -18.95 -7.65
N ARG A 62 -16.24 -20.06 -8.13
CA ARG A 62 -14.81 -20.33 -7.97
C ARG A 62 -13.95 -19.49 -8.93
N PRO A 63 -12.88 -18.83 -8.44
CA PRO A 63 -11.98 -18.06 -9.28
C PRO A 63 -11.00 -18.95 -10.06
N ALA A 64 -10.40 -18.37 -11.09
CA ALA A 64 -9.26 -18.96 -11.79
C ALA A 64 -7.96 -18.88 -10.97
N ALA A 65 -7.78 -17.80 -10.21
CA ALA A 65 -6.61 -17.57 -9.36
C ALA A 65 -6.94 -16.57 -8.23
N VAL A 66 -6.11 -16.59 -7.20
CA VAL A 66 -6.16 -15.67 -6.05
C VAL A 66 -4.85 -14.89 -5.98
N GLY A 67 -4.93 -13.59 -5.74
CA GLY A 67 -3.77 -12.77 -5.40
C GLY A 67 -3.93 -12.22 -4.00
N ALA A 68 -2.84 -12.20 -3.22
CA ALA A 68 -2.85 -11.65 -1.87
C ALA A 68 -1.79 -10.56 -1.68
N GLY A 69 -2.23 -9.37 -1.24
CA GLY A 69 -1.38 -8.29 -0.77
C GLY A 69 -1.20 -8.36 0.76
N ILE A 70 0.04 -8.39 1.22
CA ILE A 70 0.40 -8.57 2.63
C ILE A 70 1.38 -7.46 3.08
N PRO A 71 1.23 -6.86 4.27
CA PRO A 71 2.14 -5.84 4.82
C PRO A 71 3.43 -6.48 5.36
N SER A 72 4.15 -7.14 4.46
CA SER A 72 5.34 -7.93 4.73
C SER A 72 6.33 -7.84 3.58
N GLN A 73 7.58 -8.19 3.86
CA GLN A 73 8.59 -8.41 2.82
C GLN A 73 8.43 -9.82 2.25
N ILE A 74 8.20 -9.91 0.94
CA ILE A 74 7.90 -11.16 0.25
C ILE A 74 9.04 -11.49 -0.72
N ASP A 75 9.61 -12.70 -0.61
CA ASP A 75 10.37 -13.25 -1.72
C ASP A 75 9.39 -13.67 -2.81
N PHE A 76 9.23 -12.83 -3.83
CA PHE A 76 8.26 -13.05 -4.90
C PHE A 76 8.50 -14.37 -5.65
N ALA A 77 9.74 -14.87 -5.74
CA ALA A 77 10.01 -16.11 -6.46
C ALA A 77 9.39 -17.32 -5.74
N SER A 78 9.68 -17.47 -4.45
CA SER A 78 9.16 -18.58 -3.63
C SER A 78 7.74 -18.34 -3.08
N GLY A 79 7.31 -17.07 -2.98
CA GLY A 79 6.08 -16.70 -2.26
C GLY A 79 6.21 -16.83 -0.74
N ARG A 80 7.45 -16.85 -0.22
CA ARG A 80 7.74 -16.93 1.21
C ARG A 80 7.81 -15.54 1.82
N VAL A 81 7.26 -15.41 3.02
CA VAL A 81 7.35 -14.19 3.82
C VAL A 81 8.71 -14.16 4.51
N LEU A 82 9.51 -13.14 4.22
CA LEU A 82 10.86 -12.97 4.74
C LEU A 82 10.86 -12.23 6.07
N SER A 83 10.04 -11.19 6.21
CA SER A 83 9.87 -10.44 7.44
C SER A 83 8.48 -9.83 7.52
N SER A 84 7.97 -9.71 8.75
CA SER A 84 6.66 -9.11 9.06
C SER A 84 6.76 -8.35 10.37
N VAL A 85 6.30 -7.10 10.40
CA VAL A 85 6.35 -6.30 11.64
C VAL A 85 5.09 -6.51 12.49
N ASN A 86 3.91 -6.48 11.85
CA ASN A 86 2.62 -6.41 12.55
C ASN A 86 1.74 -7.65 12.36
N ILE A 87 2.22 -8.68 11.67
CA ILE A 87 1.44 -9.88 11.31
C ILE A 87 2.28 -11.15 11.55
N PRO A 88 1.72 -12.24 12.11
CA PRO A 88 2.47 -13.45 12.47
C PRO A 88 2.71 -14.34 11.24
N LEU A 89 3.36 -13.83 10.20
CA LEU A 89 3.63 -14.60 8.97
C LEU A 89 5.12 -14.75 8.66
N GLU A 90 6.02 -14.26 9.51
CA GLU A 90 7.46 -14.37 9.27
C GLU A 90 7.89 -15.83 9.06
N GLY A 91 8.54 -16.11 7.94
CA GLY A 91 9.00 -17.44 7.58
C GLY A 91 7.91 -18.40 7.09
N VAL A 92 6.69 -17.95 6.86
CA VAL A 92 5.63 -18.80 6.28
C VAL A 92 5.81 -18.89 4.76
N PRO A 93 5.77 -20.11 4.15
CA PRO A 93 5.71 -20.28 2.70
C PRO A 93 4.29 -19.96 2.18
N LEU A 94 3.90 -18.69 2.30
CA LEU A 94 2.52 -18.24 2.24
C LEU A 94 1.79 -18.62 0.94
N ARG A 95 2.47 -18.55 -0.21
CA ARG A 95 1.88 -18.99 -1.49
C ARG A 95 1.45 -20.45 -1.44
N GLU A 96 2.32 -21.33 -0.93
CA GLU A 96 2.06 -22.76 -0.87
C GLU A 96 0.94 -23.09 0.12
N GLU A 97 0.98 -22.48 1.31
CA GLU A 97 -0.05 -22.64 2.33
C GLU A 97 -1.44 -22.21 1.83
N LEU A 98 -1.53 -21.02 1.23
CA LEU A 98 -2.79 -20.54 0.66
C LEU A 98 -3.24 -21.39 -0.53
N ALA A 99 -2.33 -21.78 -1.44
CA ALA A 99 -2.71 -22.62 -2.58
C ALA A 99 -3.25 -23.99 -2.13
N GLY A 100 -2.65 -24.58 -1.09
CA GLY A 100 -3.11 -25.83 -0.48
C GLY A 100 -4.49 -25.73 0.15
N ARG A 101 -4.75 -24.63 0.89
CA ARG A 101 -6.03 -24.36 1.55
C ARG A 101 -7.15 -24.03 0.56
N LEU A 102 -6.90 -23.09 -0.35
CA LEU A 102 -7.93 -22.57 -1.26
C LEU A 102 -8.17 -23.51 -2.46
N GLY A 103 -7.20 -24.37 -2.78
CA GLY A 103 -7.28 -25.30 -3.90
C GLY A 103 -7.34 -24.61 -5.27
N VAL A 104 -6.75 -23.42 -5.37
CA VAL A 104 -6.60 -22.62 -6.60
C VAL A 104 -5.19 -22.03 -6.65
N PRO A 105 -4.69 -21.64 -7.85
CA PRO A 105 -3.43 -20.93 -7.97
C PRO A 105 -3.41 -19.64 -7.13
N VAL A 106 -2.33 -19.43 -6.39
CA VAL A 106 -2.13 -18.24 -5.54
C VAL A 106 -0.86 -17.50 -5.96
N VAL A 107 -0.94 -16.17 -5.99
CA VAL A 107 0.22 -15.28 -6.01
C VAL A 107 0.17 -14.35 -4.80
N VAL A 108 1.33 -14.00 -4.25
CA VAL A 108 1.45 -13.16 -3.06
C VAL A 108 2.50 -12.07 -3.30
N ASP A 109 2.23 -10.88 -2.77
CA ASP A 109 3.13 -9.73 -2.84
C ASP A 109 2.91 -8.79 -1.64
N ASN A 110 3.74 -7.77 -1.56
CA ASN A 110 3.56 -6.66 -0.65
C ASN A 110 2.27 -5.87 -0.98
N ASP A 111 1.55 -5.44 0.06
CA ASP A 111 0.31 -4.67 -0.03
C ASP A 111 0.47 -3.34 -0.78
N ALA A 112 1.56 -2.61 -0.56
CA ALA A 112 1.85 -1.35 -1.24
C ALA A 112 2.15 -1.56 -2.74
N ASN A 113 2.79 -2.68 -3.10
CA ASN A 113 2.96 -3.07 -4.51
C ASN A 113 1.61 -3.35 -5.18
N CYS A 114 0.72 -4.09 -4.51
CA CYS A 114 -0.64 -4.33 -4.98
C CYS A 114 -1.38 -3.00 -5.16
N ALA A 115 -1.38 -2.13 -4.16
CA ALA A 115 -2.03 -0.82 -4.25
C ALA A 115 -1.50 0.02 -5.43
N ALA A 116 -0.18 0.01 -5.66
CA ALA A 116 0.42 0.68 -6.81
C ALA A 116 -0.05 0.11 -8.15
N LEU A 117 -0.18 -1.22 -8.25
CA LEU A 117 -0.70 -1.88 -9.44
C LEU A 117 -2.17 -1.50 -9.72
N ALA A 118 -2.99 -1.34 -8.68
CA ALA A 118 -4.37 -0.89 -8.83
C ALA A 118 -4.50 0.53 -9.39
N GLU A 119 -3.63 1.44 -8.95
CA GLU A 119 -3.57 2.81 -9.48
C GLU A 119 -3.02 2.84 -10.91
N ALA A 120 -2.03 1.99 -11.22
CA ALA A 120 -1.45 1.89 -12.56
C ALA A 120 -2.42 1.31 -13.60
N HIS A 121 -3.37 0.47 -13.19
CA HIS A 121 -4.33 -0.13 -14.10
C HIS A 121 -5.22 0.89 -14.84
N GLU A 122 -5.46 2.07 -14.25
CA GLU A 122 -6.21 3.16 -14.89
C GLU A 122 -5.35 3.99 -15.86
N LEU A 123 -4.04 3.74 -15.88
CA LEU A 123 -3.02 4.49 -16.63
C LEU A 123 -2.15 3.50 -17.43
N PRO A 124 -2.75 2.71 -18.34
CA PRO A 124 -2.08 1.59 -19.00
C PRO A 124 -0.80 2.03 -19.72
N GLY A 125 0.26 1.25 -19.54
CA GLY A 125 1.59 1.49 -20.10
C GLY A 125 2.42 2.55 -19.39
N SER A 126 1.89 3.16 -18.31
CA SER A 126 2.60 4.21 -17.57
C SER A 126 3.52 3.64 -16.49
N ASN A 127 4.61 4.36 -16.23
CA ASN A 127 5.42 4.17 -15.04
C ASN A 127 4.82 4.99 -13.89
N ILE A 128 4.56 4.31 -12.78
CA ILE A 128 3.98 4.93 -11.59
C ILE A 128 4.88 4.68 -10.39
N VAL A 129 5.04 5.73 -9.59
CA VAL A 129 5.57 5.62 -8.23
C VAL A 129 4.43 5.95 -7.26
N MET A 130 4.03 4.99 -6.44
CA MET A 130 3.04 5.22 -5.39
C MET A 130 3.73 5.36 -4.03
N LEU A 131 3.34 6.36 -3.26
CA LEU A 131 3.69 6.52 -1.85
C LEU A 131 2.43 6.32 -1.00
N THR A 132 2.50 5.44 0.00
CA THR A 132 1.41 5.20 0.96
C THR A 132 1.78 5.83 2.29
N LEU A 133 1.12 6.95 2.63
CA LEU A 133 1.34 7.65 3.89
C LEU A 133 0.32 7.15 4.92
N GLY A 134 0.75 6.32 5.87
CA GLY A 134 -0.09 5.74 6.92
C GLY A 134 0.60 5.85 8.28
N THR A 135 0.57 4.79 9.10
CA THR A 135 1.39 4.73 10.32
C THR A 135 2.88 4.90 10.02
N GLY A 136 3.33 4.32 8.90
CA GLY A 136 4.64 4.50 8.27
C GLY A 136 4.52 5.10 6.87
N VAL A 137 5.58 4.99 6.07
CA VAL A 137 5.58 5.33 4.65
C VAL A 137 5.98 4.11 3.84
N GLY A 138 5.02 3.53 3.12
CA GLY A 138 5.27 2.49 2.15
C GLY A 138 5.27 3.04 0.73
N GLY A 139 5.39 2.14 -0.23
CA GLY A 139 5.24 2.50 -1.63
C GLY A 139 5.41 1.31 -2.55
N GLY A 140 5.08 1.53 -3.81
CA GLY A 140 5.25 0.57 -4.88
C GLY A 140 5.64 1.29 -6.15
N VAL A 141 6.36 0.61 -7.03
CA VAL A 141 6.75 1.13 -8.33
C VAL A 141 6.22 0.19 -9.39
N VAL A 142 5.54 0.73 -10.39
CA VAL A 142 5.06 -0.01 -11.56
C VAL A 142 5.77 0.53 -12.79
N VAL A 143 6.35 -0.35 -13.59
CA VAL A 143 7.06 0.00 -14.83
C VAL A 143 6.49 -0.85 -15.95
N GLY A 144 5.92 -0.22 -16.98
CA GLY A 144 5.29 -0.92 -18.11
C GLY A 144 4.26 -1.97 -17.66
N ASP A 145 3.31 -1.56 -16.81
CA ASP A 145 2.23 -2.38 -16.23
C ASP A 145 2.68 -3.52 -15.30
N ARG A 146 3.97 -3.62 -14.95
CA ARG A 146 4.49 -4.64 -14.03
C ARG A 146 5.10 -4.00 -12.79
N ILE A 147 4.84 -4.61 -11.63
CA ILE A 147 5.48 -4.20 -10.38
C ILE A 147 7.00 -4.37 -10.48
N PHE A 148 7.73 -3.31 -10.17
CA PHE A 148 9.18 -3.32 -10.04
C PHE A 148 9.57 -3.80 -8.63
N ARG A 149 10.24 -4.96 -8.55
CA ARG A 149 10.58 -5.62 -7.28
C ARG A 149 12.09 -5.69 -6.99
N GLY A 150 12.91 -5.02 -7.81
CA GLY A 150 14.36 -5.19 -7.75
C GLY A 150 14.81 -6.62 -8.09
N SER A 151 16.00 -7.01 -7.63
CA SER A 151 16.61 -8.31 -7.99
C SER A 151 16.05 -9.52 -7.24
N SER A 152 15.46 -9.32 -6.07
CA SER A 152 15.09 -10.41 -5.14
C SER A 152 13.69 -10.28 -4.53
N GLY A 153 12.81 -9.47 -5.13
CA GLY A 153 11.46 -9.27 -4.59
C GLY A 153 11.33 -8.16 -3.55
N LEU A 154 12.45 -7.62 -3.06
CA LEU A 154 12.53 -6.70 -1.90
C LEU A 154 12.82 -5.24 -2.27
N GLY A 155 12.80 -4.91 -3.56
CA GLY A 155 13.08 -3.54 -4.03
C GLY A 155 11.96 -2.56 -3.67
N ALA A 156 12.20 -1.27 -3.98
CA ALA A 156 11.22 -0.19 -3.84
C ALA A 156 10.76 0.12 -2.41
N GLU A 157 11.66 0.02 -1.42
CA GLU A 157 11.45 0.49 -0.04
C GLU A 157 11.48 2.03 0.06
N LEU A 158 10.49 2.70 -0.54
CA LEU A 158 10.51 4.15 -0.80
C LEU A 158 10.48 5.01 0.48
N GLY A 159 9.87 4.52 1.56
CA GLY A 159 9.84 5.21 2.85
C GLY A 159 11.21 5.36 3.50
N HIS A 160 12.16 4.50 3.16
CA HIS A 160 13.52 4.50 3.69
C HIS A 160 14.51 5.33 2.87
N LEU A 161 14.05 6.03 1.83
CA LEU A 161 14.81 7.05 1.11
C LEU A 161 15.27 8.13 2.08
N VAL A 162 16.59 8.32 2.24
CA VAL A 162 17.15 9.40 3.05
C VAL A 162 16.95 10.74 2.34
N ILE A 163 16.25 11.66 2.99
CA ILE A 163 16.04 13.04 2.50
C ILE A 163 16.79 14.07 3.35
N ASP A 164 17.29 13.68 4.53
CA ASP A 164 18.15 14.50 5.38
C ASP A 164 19.12 13.60 6.16
N GLU A 165 20.41 13.63 5.82
CA GLU A 165 21.43 12.82 6.52
C GLU A 165 21.55 13.16 8.02
N ASN A 166 21.13 14.37 8.40
CA ASN A 166 21.14 14.86 9.78
C ASN A 166 19.76 14.75 10.46
N GLY A 167 18.76 14.18 9.78
CA GLY A 167 17.38 14.06 10.23
C GLY A 167 17.18 13.16 11.45
N PRO A 168 15.94 13.01 11.97
CA PRO A 168 15.67 12.16 13.12
C PRO A 168 15.91 10.67 12.79
N PRO A 169 16.14 9.80 13.80
CA PRO A 169 16.16 8.36 13.58
C PRO A 169 14.91 7.89 12.84
N CYS A 170 15.07 6.96 11.90
CA CYS A 170 13.92 6.32 11.25
C CYS A 170 13.15 5.49 12.30
N PRO A 171 11.80 5.49 12.29
CA PRO A 171 11.04 4.65 13.20
C PRO A 171 11.22 3.15 12.88
N GLY A 172 10.78 2.30 13.81
CA GLY A 172 10.84 0.84 13.66
C GLY A 172 12.26 0.28 13.80
N SER A 173 12.59 -0.72 12.97
CA SER A 173 13.87 -1.43 12.97
C SER A 173 14.85 -0.92 11.90
N CYS A 174 14.51 0.15 11.17
CA CYS A 174 15.38 0.73 10.17
C CYS A 174 16.65 1.30 10.85
N PRO A 175 17.86 0.90 10.41
CA PRO A 175 19.11 1.34 11.05
C PRO A 175 19.49 2.78 10.69
N ASN A 176 18.71 3.45 9.86
CA ASN A 176 19.06 4.71 9.22
C ASN A 176 18.41 5.93 9.91
N ARG A 177 18.73 7.14 9.43
CA ARG A 177 18.15 8.39 9.91
C ARG A 177 17.79 9.32 8.75
N GLY A 178 16.82 10.19 9.02
CA GLY A 178 16.22 11.12 8.08
C GLY A 178 15.68 10.48 6.81
N CYS A 179 15.17 9.25 6.94
CA CYS A 179 14.33 8.63 5.95
C CYS A 179 13.03 9.43 5.75
N LEU A 180 12.45 9.37 4.56
CA LEU A 180 11.17 10.00 4.23
C LEU A 180 10.08 9.65 5.27
N GLU A 181 10.04 8.40 5.73
CA GLU A 181 9.12 7.93 6.78
C GLU A 181 9.24 8.71 8.10
N ALA A 182 10.44 9.13 8.47
CA ALA A 182 10.71 9.85 9.72
C ALA A 182 10.12 11.27 9.75
N PHE A 183 9.63 11.74 8.60
CA PHE A 183 9.02 13.05 8.40
C PHE A 183 7.58 13.00 7.87
N CYS A 184 7.25 12.00 7.04
CA CYS A 184 6.00 11.98 6.26
C CYS A 184 5.01 10.89 6.70
N SER A 185 5.31 10.15 7.76
CA SER A 185 4.37 9.18 8.35
C SER A 185 3.40 9.84 9.32
N GLY A 186 2.27 9.17 9.58
CA GLY A 186 1.34 9.53 10.66
C GLY A 186 2.02 9.51 12.02
N THR A 187 2.93 8.57 12.26
CA THR A 187 3.74 8.53 13.49
C THR A 187 4.62 9.79 13.62
N ALA A 188 5.24 10.24 12.54
CA ALA A 188 6.01 11.48 12.52
C ALA A 188 5.12 12.71 12.78
N LEU A 189 3.94 12.76 12.16
CA LEU A 189 2.97 13.84 12.37
C LEU A 189 2.48 13.88 13.83
N GLU A 190 2.18 12.74 14.43
CA GLU A 190 1.78 12.64 15.85
C GLU A 190 2.90 13.07 16.79
N ARG A 191 4.14 12.64 16.52
CA ARG A 191 5.33 13.08 17.27
C ARG A 191 5.49 14.60 17.23
N ASP A 192 5.45 15.18 16.04
CA ASP A 192 5.69 16.61 15.86
C ASP A 192 4.54 17.45 16.46
N ALA A 193 3.31 16.95 16.37
CA ALA A 193 2.15 17.57 17.00
C ALA A 193 2.19 17.50 18.54
N ALA A 194 2.64 16.38 19.10
CA ALA A 194 2.81 16.23 20.55
C ALA A 194 3.88 17.19 21.07
N GLN A 195 5.04 17.28 20.40
CA GLN A 195 6.08 18.24 20.75
C GLN A 195 5.58 19.68 20.70
N LEU A 196 4.85 20.05 19.64
CA LEU A 196 4.23 21.37 19.53
C LEU A 196 3.25 21.65 20.67
N ALA A 197 2.41 20.67 21.02
CA ALA A 197 1.42 20.80 22.07
C ALA A 197 2.05 20.94 23.47
N GLU A 198 3.18 20.27 23.73
CA GLU A 198 3.98 20.42 24.95
C GLU A 198 4.62 21.80 25.05
N ASP A 199 5.20 22.28 23.95
CA ASP A 199 5.86 23.59 23.90
C ASP A 199 4.84 24.75 23.95
N ARG A 200 3.62 24.51 23.46
CA ARG A 200 2.56 25.51 23.25
C ARG A 200 1.20 25.00 23.79
N PRO A 201 1.04 24.89 25.12
CA PRO A 201 -0.19 24.38 25.73
C PRO A 201 -1.41 25.28 25.49
N ASP A 202 -1.21 26.52 25.07
CA ASP A 202 -2.25 27.50 24.73
C ASP A 202 -2.93 27.23 23.38
N THR A 203 -2.38 26.34 22.55
CA THR A 203 -2.90 26.01 21.21
C THR A 203 -4.03 24.98 21.25
N ALA A 204 -4.79 24.84 20.16
CA ALA A 204 -5.83 23.81 20.06
C ALA A 204 -5.28 22.39 20.34
N LEU A 205 -4.13 22.07 19.75
CA LEU A 205 -3.43 20.80 19.99
C LEU A 205 -2.88 20.69 21.42
N GLY A 206 -2.44 21.81 22.01
CA GLY A 206 -2.08 21.93 23.42
C GLY A 206 -3.23 21.56 24.37
N GLN A 207 -4.43 22.05 24.10
CA GLN A 207 -5.64 21.71 24.88
C GLN A 207 -6.01 20.23 24.73
N VAL A 208 -5.94 19.67 23.51
CA VAL A 208 -6.14 18.23 23.30
C VAL A 208 -5.17 17.39 24.13
N LEU A 209 -3.89 17.80 24.18
CA LEU A 209 -2.88 17.13 25.00
C LEU A 209 -3.22 17.21 26.49
N LEU A 210 -3.61 18.38 27.00
CA LEU A 210 -3.97 18.58 28.41
C LEU A 210 -5.20 17.76 28.82
N GLU A 211 -6.20 17.67 27.96
CA GLU A 211 -7.44 16.95 28.25
C GLU A 211 -7.30 15.42 28.15
N ARG A 212 -6.58 14.94 27.12
CA ARG A 212 -6.55 13.51 26.77
C ARG A 212 -5.22 12.82 27.05
N GLY A 213 -4.18 13.59 27.39
CA GLY A 213 -2.81 13.12 27.58
C GLY A 213 -2.11 12.65 26.31
N LYS A 214 -2.72 12.84 25.12
CA LYS A 214 -2.13 12.47 23.83
C LYS A 214 -2.78 13.22 22.67
N VAL A 215 -1.98 13.51 21.64
CA VAL A 215 -2.44 14.03 20.34
C VAL A 215 -2.37 12.90 19.32
N ARG A 216 -3.39 12.76 18.49
CA ARG A 216 -3.46 11.77 17.38
C ARG A 216 -3.47 12.50 16.04
N GLY A 217 -3.13 11.80 14.96
CA GLY A 217 -3.13 12.37 13.61
C GLY A 217 -4.49 12.97 13.23
N ARG A 218 -5.59 12.34 13.67
CA ARG A 218 -6.97 12.86 13.47
C ARG A 218 -7.20 14.23 14.13
N ASP A 219 -6.55 14.50 15.26
CA ASP A 219 -6.70 15.77 15.96
C ASP A 219 -5.98 16.88 15.18
N VAL A 220 -4.83 16.56 14.57
CA VAL A 220 -4.09 17.46 13.68
C VAL A 220 -4.88 17.76 12.40
N VAL A 221 -5.50 16.74 11.79
CA VAL A 221 -6.38 16.92 10.62
C VAL A 221 -7.55 17.82 10.97
N GLY A 222 -8.28 17.53 12.05
CA GLY A 222 -9.42 18.35 12.47
C GLY A 222 -9.04 19.81 12.75
N ALA A 223 -7.93 20.04 13.45
CA ALA A 223 -7.43 21.39 13.68
C ALA A 223 -7.07 22.13 12.38
N ALA A 224 -6.47 21.44 11.40
CA ALA A 224 -6.16 22.03 10.10
C ALA A 224 -7.42 22.35 9.27
N GLU A 225 -8.46 21.51 9.36
CA GLU A 225 -9.77 21.76 8.74
C GLU A 225 -10.47 22.98 9.35
N GLU A 226 -10.28 23.23 10.64
CA GLU A 226 -10.73 24.43 11.35
C GLU A 226 -9.86 25.67 11.08
N GLY A 227 -8.76 25.52 10.33
CA GLY A 227 -7.86 26.61 9.97
C GLY A 227 -6.84 26.98 11.05
N ASP A 228 -6.56 26.08 12.01
CA ASP A 228 -5.54 26.31 13.02
C ASP A 228 -4.15 26.49 12.37
N PRO A 229 -3.45 27.61 12.65
CA PRO A 229 -2.19 27.93 11.98
C PRO A 229 -1.05 26.96 12.35
N HIS A 230 -1.10 26.32 13.52
CA HIS A 230 -0.07 25.39 13.96
C HIS A 230 -0.22 24.03 13.25
N ALA A 231 -1.44 23.53 13.14
CA ALA A 231 -1.75 22.33 12.37
C ALA A 231 -1.43 22.52 10.88
N LEU A 232 -1.73 23.69 10.32
CA LEU A 232 -1.37 24.03 8.93
C LEU A 232 0.16 24.09 8.74
N ASP A 233 0.93 24.62 9.70
CA ASP A 233 2.40 24.61 9.63
C ASP A 233 2.98 23.18 9.68
N LEU A 234 2.38 22.28 10.47
CA LEU A 234 2.76 20.86 10.48
C LEU A 234 2.57 20.20 9.11
N PHE A 235 1.42 20.45 8.45
CA PHE A 235 1.19 19.94 7.09
C PHE A 235 2.06 20.60 6.03
N ASP A 236 2.39 21.89 6.18
CA ASP A 236 3.32 22.58 5.29
C ASP A 236 4.75 22.02 5.42
N ARG A 237 5.21 21.69 6.64
CA ARG A 237 6.46 20.95 6.88
C ARG A 237 6.44 19.57 6.23
N LEU A 238 5.38 18.80 6.45
CA LEU A 238 5.20 17.48 5.83
C LEU A 238 5.24 17.59 4.31
N GLY A 239 4.48 18.53 3.73
CA GLY A 239 4.44 18.76 2.30
C GLY A 239 5.81 19.11 1.73
N ARG A 240 6.59 19.96 2.41
CA ARG A 240 7.98 20.21 2.01
C ARG A 240 8.80 18.92 1.94
N GLN A 241 8.84 18.15 3.03
CA GLN A 241 9.66 16.95 3.11
C GLN A 241 9.22 15.88 2.09
N LEU A 242 7.91 15.74 1.91
CA LEU A 242 7.34 14.87 0.88
C LEU A 242 7.81 15.28 -0.51
N GLY A 243 7.80 16.58 -0.82
CA GLY A 243 8.29 17.08 -2.11
C GLY A 243 9.78 16.86 -2.36
N VAL A 244 10.61 16.84 -1.31
CA VAL A 244 12.03 16.41 -1.43
C VAL A 244 12.11 14.95 -1.86
N GLY A 245 11.33 14.07 -1.22
CA GLY A 245 11.24 12.65 -1.59
C GLY A 245 10.74 12.46 -3.02
N ILE A 246 9.63 13.14 -3.38
CA ILE A 246 9.04 13.08 -4.73
C ILE A 246 10.05 13.51 -5.80
N ALA A 247 10.82 14.59 -5.58
CA ALA A 247 11.83 15.01 -6.55
C ALA A 247 12.89 13.94 -6.81
N SER A 248 13.37 13.27 -5.76
CA SER A 248 14.31 12.16 -5.89
C SER A 248 13.70 11.01 -6.68
N LEU A 249 12.45 10.65 -6.40
CA LEU A 249 11.74 9.57 -7.08
C LEU A 249 11.51 9.88 -8.57
N VAL A 250 11.14 11.13 -8.90
CA VAL A 250 11.03 11.60 -10.29
C VAL A 250 12.38 11.48 -11.01
N ASN A 251 13.47 11.89 -10.36
CA ASN A 251 14.81 11.82 -10.94
C ASN A 251 15.32 10.38 -11.15
N ILE A 252 14.88 9.43 -10.32
CA ILE A 252 15.31 8.03 -10.37
C ILE A 252 14.50 7.22 -11.37
N PHE A 253 13.17 7.38 -11.35
CA PHE A 253 12.25 6.48 -12.05
C PHE A 253 11.68 7.07 -13.35
N GLU A 254 11.76 8.38 -13.57
CA GLU A 254 11.04 9.06 -14.66
C GLU A 254 9.57 8.58 -14.78
N PRO A 255 8.76 8.72 -13.72
CA PRO A 255 7.38 8.29 -13.78
C PRO A 255 6.50 9.35 -14.47
N GLU A 256 5.50 8.90 -15.22
CA GLU A 256 4.40 9.76 -15.66
C GLU A 256 3.57 10.22 -14.46
N HIS A 257 3.46 9.39 -13.41
CA HIS A 257 2.66 9.71 -12.23
C HIS A 257 3.34 9.32 -10.90
N VAL A 258 3.36 10.27 -9.97
CA VAL A 258 3.58 10.01 -8.55
C VAL A 258 2.25 10.09 -7.82
N VAL A 259 1.80 8.97 -7.29
CA VAL A 259 0.50 8.83 -6.63
C VAL A 259 0.69 8.80 -5.12
N VAL A 260 -0.04 9.64 -4.38
CA VAL A 260 0.03 9.69 -2.92
C VAL A 260 -1.28 9.17 -2.33
N GLY A 261 -1.20 8.05 -1.61
CA GLY A 261 -2.32 7.39 -0.95
C GLY A 261 -2.05 7.10 0.53
N GLY A 262 -2.76 6.11 1.08
CA GLY A 262 -2.66 5.71 2.48
C GLY A 262 -3.57 6.49 3.42
N GLY A 263 -3.47 6.22 4.73
CA GLY A 263 -4.34 6.78 5.77
C GLY A 263 -4.30 8.32 5.89
N LEU A 264 -3.19 8.97 5.50
CA LEU A 264 -3.08 10.43 5.43
C LEU A 264 -3.59 11.02 4.10
N GLY A 265 -3.99 10.18 3.14
CA GLY A 265 -4.49 10.61 1.83
C GLY A 265 -5.75 11.49 1.92
N SER A 266 -6.58 11.32 2.94
CA SER A 266 -7.72 12.20 3.22
C SER A 266 -7.26 13.65 3.47
N ALA A 267 -6.17 13.82 4.21
CA ALA A 267 -5.55 15.09 4.55
C ALA A 267 -4.64 15.67 3.45
N ALA A 268 -4.52 15.00 2.29
CA ALA A 268 -3.64 15.45 1.19
C ALA A 268 -3.97 16.85 0.66
N GLY A 269 -5.13 17.43 1.01
CA GLY A 269 -5.49 18.81 0.67
C GLY A 269 -4.59 19.84 1.37
N HIS A 270 -4.06 19.48 2.54
CA HIS A 270 -3.24 20.36 3.34
C HIS A 270 -1.76 20.35 2.93
N PHE A 271 -1.27 19.28 2.29
CA PHE A 271 0.17 19.11 2.03
C PHE A 271 0.56 18.83 0.56
N LEU A 272 -0.34 18.30 -0.28
CA LEU A 272 0.06 17.81 -1.61
C LEU A 272 0.49 18.93 -2.55
N GLU A 273 -0.19 20.08 -2.51
CA GLU A 273 0.21 21.25 -3.30
C GLU A 273 1.57 21.79 -2.85
N ARG A 274 1.84 21.78 -1.54
CA ARG A 274 3.16 22.16 -1.02
C ARG A 274 4.24 21.20 -1.51
N ALA A 275 3.95 19.90 -1.52
CA ALA A 275 4.85 18.87 -2.04
C ALA A 275 5.14 19.04 -3.53
N ARG A 276 4.13 19.32 -4.35
CA ARG A 276 4.30 19.62 -5.79
C ARG A 276 5.26 20.79 -6.01
N ARG A 277 5.05 21.90 -5.30
CA ARG A 277 5.92 23.09 -5.42
C ARG A 277 7.34 22.78 -5.00
N GLU A 278 7.52 22.04 -3.92
CA GLU A 278 8.84 21.70 -3.42
C GLU A 278 9.58 20.73 -4.36
N ALA A 279 8.86 19.79 -4.97
CA ALA A 279 9.37 18.86 -5.96
C ALA A 279 9.77 19.56 -7.27
N ALA A 280 8.94 20.50 -7.75
CA ALA A 280 9.22 21.30 -8.94
C ALA A 280 10.53 22.09 -8.88
N ILE A 281 10.95 22.49 -7.67
CA ILE A 281 12.21 23.22 -7.44
C ILE A 281 13.44 22.29 -7.52
N ARG A 282 13.26 20.99 -7.22
CA ARG A 282 14.35 20.04 -6.99
C ARG A 282 14.52 18.98 -8.08
N ALA A 283 13.43 18.58 -8.72
CA ALA A 283 13.47 17.62 -9.81
C ALA A 283 14.16 18.24 -11.04
N LEU A 284 14.79 17.40 -11.86
CA LEU A 284 15.35 17.83 -13.13
C LEU A 284 14.20 18.37 -14.01
N PRO A 285 14.28 19.59 -14.57
CA PRO A 285 13.14 20.22 -15.23
C PRO A 285 12.50 19.37 -16.33
N ALA A 286 13.32 18.70 -17.15
CA ALA A 286 12.82 17.82 -18.21
C ALA A 286 12.01 16.63 -17.67
N LEU A 287 12.37 16.08 -16.51
CA LEU A 287 11.63 14.98 -15.89
C LEU A 287 10.35 15.50 -15.22
N TRP A 288 10.45 16.63 -14.50
CA TRP A 288 9.29 17.24 -13.82
C TRP A 288 8.17 17.64 -14.76
N GLU A 289 8.49 18.20 -15.93
CA GLU A 289 7.51 18.58 -16.95
C GLU A 289 6.65 17.40 -17.46
N ARG A 290 7.11 16.16 -17.27
CA ARG A 290 6.44 14.93 -17.70
C ARG A 290 5.75 14.19 -16.56
N ALA A 291 6.01 14.57 -15.31
CA ALA A 291 5.49 13.90 -14.14
C ALA A 291 4.26 14.62 -13.58
N GLY A 292 3.16 13.90 -13.40
CA GLY A 292 2.02 14.32 -12.61
C GLY A 292 2.15 13.89 -11.15
N VAL A 293 1.63 14.68 -10.22
CA VAL A 293 1.50 14.26 -8.81
C VAL A 293 0.03 14.32 -8.41
N SER A 294 -0.56 13.20 -8.01
CA SER A 294 -2.00 13.07 -7.71
C SER A 294 -2.25 12.35 -6.39
N ARG A 295 -3.50 12.42 -5.92
CA ARG A 295 -3.97 11.53 -4.86
C ARG A 295 -4.34 10.17 -5.46
N ALA A 296 -4.19 9.12 -4.67
CA ALA A 296 -4.73 7.80 -4.99
C ALA A 296 -6.24 7.86 -5.24
N ALA A 297 -6.71 7.19 -6.29
CA ALA A 297 -8.11 7.19 -6.72
C ALA A 297 -8.87 5.95 -6.24
N LYS A 298 -8.18 4.82 -6.02
CA LYS A 298 -8.79 3.54 -5.61
C LYS A 298 -9.11 3.47 -4.12
N GLY A 299 -8.58 4.39 -3.33
CA GLY A 299 -8.92 4.53 -1.91
C GLY A 299 -8.64 3.25 -1.13
N VAL A 300 -9.62 2.81 -0.35
CA VAL A 300 -9.50 1.61 0.51
C VAL A 300 -9.49 0.29 -0.28
N ASP A 301 -9.93 0.31 -1.54
CA ASP A 301 -10.01 -0.89 -2.38
C ASP A 301 -8.73 -1.10 -3.22
N ALA A 302 -7.75 -0.20 -3.11
CA ALA A 302 -6.50 -0.30 -3.88
C ALA A 302 -5.77 -1.62 -3.65
N GLY A 303 -5.67 -2.07 -2.39
CA GLY A 303 -5.01 -3.33 -2.03
C GLY A 303 -5.69 -4.54 -2.67
N VAL A 304 -7.01 -4.66 -2.50
CA VAL A 304 -7.78 -5.82 -2.98
C VAL A 304 -7.86 -5.85 -4.52
N ILE A 305 -8.03 -4.69 -5.17
CA ILE A 305 -8.02 -4.59 -6.64
C ILE A 305 -6.64 -4.98 -7.18
N GLY A 306 -5.60 -4.43 -6.58
CA GLY A 306 -4.22 -4.69 -6.96
C GLY A 306 -3.82 -6.16 -6.85
N ALA A 307 -4.22 -6.80 -5.76
CA ALA A 307 -3.97 -8.22 -5.55
C ALA A 307 -4.67 -9.07 -6.62
N GLY A 308 -5.92 -8.76 -6.96
CA GLY A 308 -6.62 -9.43 -8.06
C GLY A 308 -5.96 -9.22 -9.42
N LEU A 309 -5.55 -7.98 -9.73
CA LEU A 309 -4.81 -7.69 -10.97
C LEU A 309 -3.49 -8.46 -11.06
N LEU A 310 -2.79 -8.61 -9.93
CA LEU A 310 -1.59 -9.44 -9.86
C LEU A 310 -1.91 -10.90 -10.17
N ALA A 311 -3.00 -11.46 -9.65
CA ALA A 311 -3.44 -12.80 -10.00
C ALA A 311 -3.74 -12.95 -11.50
N LEU A 312 -4.42 -11.99 -12.12
CA LEU A 312 -4.65 -11.99 -13.57
C LEU A 312 -3.35 -11.96 -14.37
N GLN A 313 -2.36 -11.21 -13.90
CA GLN A 313 -1.08 -11.02 -14.57
C GLN A 313 -0.15 -12.25 -14.51
N GLU A 314 -0.29 -13.06 -13.47
CA GLU A 314 0.57 -14.22 -13.19
C GLU A 314 -0.11 -15.57 -13.46
N PHE A 315 -1.44 -15.57 -13.66
CA PHE A 315 -2.20 -16.74 -14.05
C PHE A 315 -1.83 -17.19 -15.47
N ASP A 316 -1.39 -18.44 -15.60
CA ASP A 316 -1.15 -19.09 -16.89
C ASP A 316 -2.12 -20.25 -17.07
N PRO A 317 -3.14 -20.15 -17.95
CA PRO A 317 -4.12 -21.22 -18.18
C PRO A 317 -3.48 -22.55 -18.58
N THR A 318 -2.30 -22.54 -19.19
CA THR A 318 -1.63 -23.77 -19.66
C THR A 318 -0.89 -24.50 -18.54
N ARG A 319 -0.50 -23.78 -17.49
CA ARG A 319 0.19 -24.31 -16.30
C ARG A 319 -0.76 -24.55 -15.13
N ASP A 320 -1.76 -23.68 -14.99
CA ASP A 320 -2.50 -23.47 -13.75
C ASP A 320 -3.94 -24.01 -13.80
N THR A 321 -4.40 -24.52 -14.96
CA THR A 321 -5.64 -25.30 -15.03
C THR A 321 -5.35 -26.74 -14.58
N PRO A 322 -6.09 -27.30 -13.61
CA PRO A 322 -5.93 -28.71 -13.25
C PRO A 322 -6.14 -29.59 -14.48
N ALA A 323 -5.19 -30.49 -14.77
CA ALA A 323 -5.35 -31.47 -15.83
C ALA A 323 -6.68 -32.22 -15.62
N PRO A 324 -7.49 -32.44 -16.67
CA PRO A 324 -8.76 -33.13 -16.52
C PRO A 324 -8.51 -34.47 -15.85
N THR A 325 -9.22 -34.73 -14.75
CA THR A 325 -9.19 -36.01 -14.05
C THR A 325 -9.47 -37.10 -15.09
N ARG A 326 -8.48 -37.95 -15.35
CA ARG A 326 -8.66 -39.14 -16.20
C ARG A 326 -9.62 -40.09 -15.48
N GLY A 327 -10.92 -39.90 -15.66
CA GLY A 327 -11.90 -40.75 -14.99
C GLY A 327 -13.33 -40.28 -15.13
N GLU A 328 -13.83 -40.19 -16.36
CA GLU A 328 -15.24 -40.46 -16.68
C GLU A 328 -15.36 -40.70 -18.19
N ALA A 329 -14.76 -41.81 -18.60
CA ALA A 329 -15.09 -42.47 -19.85
C ALA A 329 -15.48 -43.91 -19.52
N ARG A 330 -16.76 -44.11 -19.21
CA ARG A 330 -17.55 -45.29 -19.54
C ARG A 330 -19.02 -45.08 -19.19
#